data_AF-A0AAU3RKQ9-F1
#
_entry.id   AF-A0AAU3RKQ9-F1
#
_cell.length_a   1.000
_cell.length_b   1.000
_cell.length_c   1.000
_cell.angle_alpha   90.00
_cell.angle_beta   90.00
_cell.angle_gamma   90.00
#
_symmetry.space_group_name_H-M   'P 1'
#
loop_
_entity.id
_entity.type
_entity.pdbx_description
1 polymer ?
#
loop_
_entity_poly.entity_id
_entity_poly.type
_entity_poly.pdbx_seq_one_letter_code
_entity_poly.pdbx_strand_id
1 'polypeptide(L)'
;MITIHLKYEIDVDKLAEFEEYGRRWVRLVNRFGGTHHGYFLPSEGDSDIAYALFSFPGFAAYEQYRKDSMSDPECQAAFDLARETRCIKRYERRFLRPLDTPGQ
;
A
#
# COMPACT_ATOMS: atom_id res chain seq x y z
N MET A 1 0.20 -13.90 11.45
CA MET A 1 0.55 -12.97 10.35
C MET A 1 -0.64 -12.80 9.43
N ILE A 2 -0.87 -11.58 8.95
CA ILE A 2 -1.87 -11.28 7.91
C ILE A 2 -1.17 -10.54 6.77
N THR A 3 -1.65 -10.72 5.54
CA THR A 3 -1.23 -9.96 4.36
C THR A 3 -2.37 -9.09 3.89
N ILE A 4 -2.12 -7.79 3.82
CA ILE A 4 -3.05 -6.82 3.25
C ILE A 4 -2.74 -6.77 1.76
N HIS A 5 -3.77 -6.99 0.94
CA HIS A 5 -3.72 -6.84 -0.50
C HIS A 5 -4.56 -5.64 -0.91
N LEU A 6 -3.91 -4.67 -1.55
CA LEU A 6 -4.55 -3.52 -2.17
C LEU A 6 -4.54 -3.70 -3.68
N LYS A 7 -5.72 -3.67 -4.29
CA LYS A 7 -5.88 -3.51 -5.73
C LYS A 7 -6.31 -2.06 -5.97
N TYR A 8 -5.56 -1.32 -6.77
CA TYR A 8 -5.85 0.05 -7.16
C TYR A 8 -6.30 0.08 -8.62
N GLU A 9 -7.33 0.86 -8.90
CA GLU A 9 -7.57 1.45 -10.22
C GLU A 9 -6.93 2.84 -10.19
N ILE A 10 -6.00 3.09 -11.09
CA ILE A 10 -5.20 4.32 -11.13
C ILE A 10 -5.51 5.16 -12.37
N ASP A 11 -5.09 6.42 -12.34
CA ASP A 11 -5.10 7.25 -13.54
C ASP A 11 -3.82 7.02 -14.34
N VAL A 12 -3.96 6.54 -15.59
CA VAL A 12 -2.84 6.15 -16.45
C VAL A 12 -1.94 7.34 -16.79
N ASP A 13 -2.53 8.53 -16.90
CA ASP A 13 -1.81 9.78 -17.15
C ASP A 13 -1.10 10.33 -15.90
N LYS A 14 -1.28 9.66 -14.75
CA LYS A 14 -0.72 10.01 -13.43
C LYS A 14 0.11 8.89 -12.81
N LEU A 15 0.69 8.04 -13.65
CA LEU A 15 1.51 6.92 -13.21
C LEU A 15 2.72 7.38 -12.39
N ALA A 16 3.36 8.49 -12.77
CA ALA A 16 4.51 9.03 -12.06
C ALA A 16 4.16 9.44 -10.62
N GLU A 17 3.01 10.08 -10.43
CA GLU A 17 2.51 10.46 -9.10
C GLU A 17 2.13 9.23 -8.27
N PHE A 18 1.55 8.19 -8.89
CA PHE A 18 1.28 6.92 -8.22
C PHE A 18 2.57 6.18 -7.84
N GLU A 19 3.61 6.21 -8.67
CA GLU A 19 4.91 5.63 -8.33
C GLU A 19 5.54 6.31 -7.12
N GLU A 20 5.52 7.64 -7.07
CA GLU A 20 6.01 8.41 -5.92
C GLU A 20 5.21 8.07 -4.65
N TYR A 21 3.88 8.00 -4.76
CA TYR A 21 3.01 7.53 -3.69
C TYR A 21 3.43 6.14 -3.19
N GLY A 22 3.62 5.17 -4.10
CA GLY A 22 4.02 3.81 -3.77
C GLY A 22 5.39 3.75 -3.10
N ARG A 23 6.39 4.47 -3.62
CA ARG A 23 7.76 4.52 -3.05
C ARG A 23 7.76 5.05 -1.61
N ARG A 24 6.90 6.02 -1.29
CA ARG A 24 6.71 6.49 0.09
C ARG A 24 6.16 5.39 0.98
N TRP A 25 5.09 4.72 0.55
CA TRP A 25 4.43 3.68 1.36
C TRP A 25 5.32 2.45 1.61
N VAL A 26 6.22 2.08 0.68
CA VAL A 26 7.20 1.02 0.94
C VAL A 26 8.02 1.33 2.19
N ARG A 27 8.56 2.55 2.29
CA ARG A 27 9.36 2.95 3.47
C ARG A 27 8.51 3.09 4.73
N LEU A 28 7.33 3.71 4.61
CA LEU A 28 6.43 3.96 5.74
C LEU A 28 5.96 2.65 6.38
N VAL A 29 5.46 1.69 5.59
CA VAL A 29 4.99 0.40 6.12
C VAL A 29 6.10 -0.32 6.88
N ASN A 30 7.33 -0.35 6.33
CA ASN A 30 8.47 -0.97 7.00
C ASN A 30 8.83 -0.23 8.31
N ARG A 31 8.76 1.11 8.33
CA ARG A 31 8.99 1.91 9.54
C ARG A 31 7.99 1.60 10.66
N PHE A 32 6.73 1.31 10.31
CA PHE A 32 5.69 0.94 11.27
C PHE A 32 5.67 -0.56 11.64
N GLY A 33 6.75 -1.30 11.36
CA GLY A 33 6.88 -2.71 11.73
C GLY A 33 6.08 -3.67 10.84
N GLY A 34 5.60 -3.20 9.69
CA GLY A 34 5.10 -4.05 8.63
C GLY A 34 6.24 -4.58 7.75
N THR A 35 5.92 -5.53 6.87
CA THR A 35 6.83 -5.98 5.81
C THR A 35 6.18 -5.72 4.47
N HIS A 36 6.72 -4.77 3.71
CA HIS A 36 6.24 -4.48 2.37
C HIS A 36 6.78 -5.49 1.35
N HIS A 37 5.89 -6.13 0.58
CA HIS A 37 6.24 -7.15 -0.42
C HIS A 37 6.41 -6.61 -1.83
N GLY A 38 5.93 -5.39 -2.07
CA GLY A 38 6.14 -4.69 -3.34
C GLY A 38 4.90 -3.93 -3.79
N TYR A 39 5.15 -2.93 -4.63
CA TYR A 39 4.15 -2.35 -5.51
C TYR A 39 4.34 -2.98 -6.89
N PHE A 40 3.26 -3.41 -7.51
CA PHE A 40 3.24 -4.01 -8.84
C PHE A 40 2.43 -3.09 -9.73
N LEU A 41 3.07 -2.51 -10.75
CA LEU A 41 2.48 -1.53 -11.66
C LEU A 41 1.86 -2.22 -12.88
N PRO A 42 0.98 -1.52 -13.63
CA PRO A 42 0.54 -1.99 -14.93
C PRO A 42 1.71 -2.36 -15.85
N SER A 43 1.56 -3.45 -16.58
CA SER A 43 2.51 -3.93 -17.60
C SER A 43 1.72 -4.66 -18.69
N GLU A 44 2.02 -5.91 -19.00
CA GLU A 44 1.16 -6.75 -19.86
C GLU A 44 -0.13 -7.13 -19.12
N GLY A 45 -1.29 -6.64 -19.60
CA GLY A 45 -2.60 -6.88 -18.99
C GLY A 45 -3.42 -5.60 -18.83
N ASP A 46 -4.09 -5.45 -17.69
CA ASP A 46 -4.85 -4.24 -17.36
C ASP A 46 -3.91 -3.03 -17.27
N SER A 47 -4.17 -1.99 -18.07
CA SER A 47 -3.30 -0.81 -18.18
C SER A 47 -3.41 0.17 -17.01
N ASP A 48 -4.41 0.00 -16.15
CA ASP A 48 -4.77 0.93 -15.07
C ASP A 48 -4.90 0.23 -13.70
N ILE A 49 -4.43 -1.02 -13.58
CA ILE A 49 -4.46 -1.76 -12.32
C ILE A 49 -3.08 -1.88 -11.72
N ALA A 50 -2.95 -1.44 -10.47
CA ALA A 50 -1.76 -1.63 -9.65
C ALA A 50 -2.08 -2.40 -8.36
N TYR A 51 -1.07 -3.07 -7.81
CA TYR A 51 -1.21 -3.82 -6.57
C TYR A 51 -0.18 -3.40 -5.53
N ALA A 52 -0.56 -3.46 -4.25
CA ALA A 52 0.38 -3.42 -3.14
C ALA A 52 0.08 -4.57 -2.17
N LEU A 53 1.13 -5.26 -1.76
CA LEU A 53 1.04 -6.31 -0.75
C LEU A 53 1.98 -5.99 0.40
N PHE A 54 1.49 -6.11 1.63
CA PHE A 54 2.31 -5.98 2.82
C PHE A 54 1.73 -6.78 3.98
N SER A 55 2.60 -7.23 4.89
CA SER A 55 2.20 -8.07 6.03
C SER A 55 2.44 -7.41 7.37
N PHE A 56 1.61 -7.80 8.34
CA PHE A 56 1.76 -7.49 9.76
C PHE A 56 1.61 -8.76 10.60
N PRO A 57 2.18 -8.81 11.82
CA PRO A 57 2.07 -9.97 12.71
C PRO A 57 0.62 -10.41 12.98
N GLY A 58 -0.33 -9.49 12.98
CA GLY A 58 -1.77 -9.77 13.08
C GLY A 58 -2.62 -8.51 12.93
N PHE A 59 -3.94 -8.65 13.08
CA PHE A 59 -4.89 -7.55 12.95
C PHE A 59 -4.64 -6.42 13.96
N ALA A 60 -4.27 -6.74 15.21
CA ALA A 60 -3.97 -5.73 16.22
C ALA A 60 -2.78 -4.84 15.83
N ALA A 61 -1.68 -5.41 15.32
CA ALA A 61 -0.53 -4.65 14.85
C ALA A 61 -0.88 -3.77 13.64
N TYR A 62 -1.70 -4.29 12.72
CA TYR A 62 -2.19 -3.52 11.58
C TYR A 62 -3.13 -2.37 12.01
N GLU A 63 -4.00 -2.60 13.00
CA GLU A 63 -4.88 -1.56 13.53
C GLU A 63 -4.08 -0.43 14.19
N GLN A 64 -3.05 -0.78 14.97
CA GLN A 64 -2.14 0.20 15.56
C GLN A 64 -1.43 1.03 14.48
N TYR A 65 -0.87 0.37 13.47
CA TYR A 65 -0.29 1.05 12.29
C TYR A 65 -1.27 2.03 11.65
N ARG A 66 -2.54 1.64 11.46
CA ARG A 66 -3.54 2.54 10.87
C ARG A 66 -3.75 3.78 11.73
N LYS A 67 -3.84 3.63 13.05
CA LYS A 67 -4.00 4.77 13.98
C LYS A 67 -2.79 5.70 13.91
N ASP A 68 -1.58 5.15 14.00
CA ASP A 68 -0.35 5.93 13.99
C ASP A 68 -0.13 6.63 12.64
N SER A 69 -0.48 5.98 11.53
CA SER A 69 -0.37 6.55 10.19
C SER A 69 -1.28 7.78 9.97
N MET A 70 -2.36 7.94 10.75
CA MET A 70 -3.26 9.09 10.61
C MET A 70 -2.65 10.38 11.18
N SER A 71 -1.77 10.28 12.17
CA SER A 71 -1.11 11.43 12.81
C SER A 71 0.33 11.66 12.33
N ASP A 72 0.93 10.71 11.62
CA ASP A 72 2.29 10.83 11.10
C ASP A 72 2.37 11.81 9.90
N PRO A 73 3.24 12.85 9.96
CA PRO A 73 3.33 13.85 8.89
C PRO A 73 3.75 13.29 7.52
N GLU A 74 4.59 12.26 7.46
CA GLU A 74 5.01 11.67 6.18
C GLU A 74 3.88 10.82 5.57
N CYS A 75 3.11 10.12 6.41
CA CYS A 75 1.87 9.46 5.97
C CYS A 75 0.85 10.48 5.46
N GLN A 76 0.64 11.59 6.16
CA GLN A 76 -0.26 12.66 5.71
C GLN A 76 0.17 13.23 4.35
N ALA A 77 1.46 13.52 4.17
CA ALA A 77 1.98 13.97 2.88
C ALA A 77 1.78 12.94 1.75
N ALA A 78 1.84 11.64 2.05
CA ALA A 78 1.52 10.59 1.07
C ALA A 78 0.01 10.53 0.76
N PHE A 79 -0.86 10.69 1.76
CA PHE A 79 -2.31 10.78 1.54
C PHE A 79 -2.69 12.01 0.72
N ASP A 80 -2.11 13.17 1.03
CA ASP A 80 -2.34 14.42 0.32
C ASP A 80 -1.89 14.33 -1.14
N LEU A 81 -0.72 13.74 -1.42
CA LEU A 81 -0.25 13.49 -2.79
C LEU A 81 -1.30 12.74 -3.62
N ALA A 82 -1.85 11.64 -3.10
CA ALA A 82 -2.86 10.87 -3.81
C ALA A 82 -4.18 11.65 -3.97
N ARG A 83 -4.58 12.44 -2.95
CA ARG A 83 -5.80 13.25 -2.98
C ARG A 83 -5.71 14.38 -4.00
N GLU A 84 -4.60 15.11 -4.02
CA GLU A 84 -4.41 16.30 -4.85
C GLU A 84 -4.22 15.93 -6.32
N THR A 85 -3.42 14.90 -6.58
CA THR A 85 -3.15 14.43 -7.95
C THR A 85 -4.29 13.61 -8.52
N ARG A 86 -5.11 13.01 -7.65
CA ARG A 86 -6.16 12.04 -7.98
C ARG A 86 -5.62 10.85 -8.78
N CYS A 87 -4.37 10.47 -8.55
CA CYS A 87 -3.71 9.35 -9.24
C CYS A 87 -4.35 7.99 -8.92
N ILE A 88 -5.16 7.88 -7.85
CA ILE A 88 -5.93 6.69 -7.48
C ILE A 88 -7.42 7.00 -7.66
N LYS A 89 -8.08 6.25 -8.55
CA LYS A 89 -9.53 6.38 -8.82
C LYS A 89 -10.37 5.56 -7.85
N ARG A 90 -9.93 4.33 -7.58
CA ARG A 90 -10.59 3.39 -6.67
C ARG A 90 -9.56 2.45 -6.08
N TYR A 91 -9.82 1.93 -4.90
CA TYR A 91 -9.06 0.81 -4.37
C TYR A 91 -9.94 -0.18 -3.63
N GLU A 92 -9.49 -1.43 -3.62
CA GLU A 92 -10.06 -2.53 -2.86
C GLU A 92 -9.04 -3.04 -1.88
N ARG A 93 -9.47 -3.35 -0.65
CA ARG A 93 -8.60 -3.88 0.40
C ARG A 93 -9.09 -5.26 0.82
N ARG A 94 -8.19 -6.24 0.77
CA ARG A 94 -8.44 -7.63 1.21
C ARG A 94 -7.42 -8.03 2.27
N PHE A 95 -7.83 -8.92 3.15
CA PHE A 95 -6.97 -9.52 4.17
C PHE A 95 -6.80 -10.99 3.85
N LEU A 96 -5.56 -11.40 3.66
CA LEU A 96 -5.18 -12.73 3.22
C LEU A 96 -4.35 -13.41 4.30
N ARG A 97 -4.50 -14.73 4.40
CA ARG A 97 -3.58 -15.55 5.19
C ARG A 97 -2.41 -15.96 4.27
N PRO A 98 -1.16 -15.66 4.63
CA PRO A 98 -0.01 -16.16 3.89
C PRO A 98 0.06 -17.70 4.00
N LEU A 99 0.53 -18.38 2.95
CA LEU A 99 0.72 -19.83 2.99
C LEU A 99 1.83 -20.18 3.99
N ASP A 100 2.99 -19.54 3.82
CA ASP A 100 4.17 -19.73 4.65
C ASP A 100 4.39 -18.51 5.55
N THR A 101 4.90 -18.75 6.76
CA THR A 101 5.38 -17.68 7.65
C THR A 101 6.91 -17.77 7.65
N PRO A 102 7.65 -16.72 7.26
CA PRO A 102 9.12 -16.75 7.33
C PRO A 102 9.56 -17.09 8.76
N GLY A 103 10.32 -18.18 8.91
CA GLY A 103 10.84 -18.64 10.21
C GLY A 103 10.09 -19.81 10.86
N GLN A 104 9.36 -20.63 10.11
CA GLN A 104 8.97 -21.99 10.52
C GLN A 104 9.94 -23.02 9.93
#